data_AF-A0ABD7SR21-F1
#
_entry.id   AF-A0ABD7SR21-F1
#
_cell.length_a   1.000
_cell.length_b   1.000
_cell.length_c   1.000
_cell.angle_alpha   90.00
_cell.angle_beta   90.00
_cell.angle_gamma   90.00
#
_symmetry.space_group_name_H-M   'P 1'
#
loop_
_entity.id
_entity.type
_entity.pdbx_description
1 polymer ?
#
loop_
_entity_poly.entity_id
_entity_poly.type
_entity_poly.pdbx_seq_one_letter_code
_entity_poly.pdbx_strand_id
1 'polypeptide(L)'
;MQKFTAQFKFPCNFQSNSPQRLAHDAATPESRPDLFGETQFCVIENRLFAKRPKHYTGVIHQRAAGGKWEEVKLRAGISISTYLDGVGAKPADFKGLPRLVRQ
;
A
#
# COMPACT_ATOMS: atom_id res chain seq x y z
N MET A 1 14.40 13.04 5.72
CA MET A 1 13.50 11.91 5.40
C MET A 1 12.14 12.22 5.97
N GLN A 2 11.08 11.99 5.19
CA GLN A 2 9.69 12.14 5.65
C GLN A 2 9.01 10.76 5.67
N LYS A 3 8.16 10.53 6.66
CA LYS A 3 7.45 9.27 6.87
C LYS A 3 5.95 9.51 6.86
N PHE A 4 5.23 8.60 6.21
CA PHE A 4 3.78 8.66 6.11
C PHE A 4 3.19 7.26 6.24
N THR A 5 1.94 7.18 6.66
CA THR A 5 1.15 5.94 6.58
C THR A 5 -0.15 6.18 5.84
N ALA A 6 -0.64 5.16 5.15
CA ALA A 6 -1.97 5.17 4.56
C ALA A 6 -2.65 3.83 4.77
N GLN A 7 -3.98 3.87 4.81
CA GLN A 7 -4.77 2.65 4.82
C GLN A 7 -4.60 1.92 3.49
N PHE A 8 -4.35 0.63 3.57
CA PHE A 8 -4.27 -0.28 2.43
C PHE A 8 -5.38 -1.31 2.53
N LYS A 9 -6.25 -1.34 1.52
CA LYS A 9 -7.24 -2.41 1.36
C LYS A 9 -6.55 -3.58 0.66
N PHE A 10 -6.59 -4.76 1.27
CA PHE A 10 -6.06 -5.97 0.64
C PHE A 10 -6.77 -6.21 -0.69
N PRO A 11 -6.09 -6.76 -1.71
CA PRO A 11 -6.72 -7.02 -2.99
C PRO A 11 -7.76 -8.14 -2.87
N CYS A 12 -8.87 -7.96 -3.57
CA CYS A 12 -9.89 -9.00 -3.67
C CYS A 12 -9.41 -10.13 -4.59
N ASN A 13 -9.37 -11.34 -4.06
CA ASN A 13 -8.91 -12.54 -4.76
C ASN A 13 -10.06 -13.35 -5.39
N PHE A 14 -11.25 -12.77 -5.46
CA PHE A 14 -12.42 -13.32 -6.13
C PHE A 14 -12.64 -12.68 -7.50
N GLN A 15 -13.41 -13.35 -8.35
CA GLN A 15 -13.80 -12.80 -9.65
C GLN A 15 -14.56 -11.48 -9.49
N SER A 16 -14.38 -10.57 -10.45
CA SER A 16 -14.92 -9.21 -10.40
C SER A 16 -16.44 -9.15 -10.21
N ASN A 17 -17.16 -10.14 -10.74
CA ASN A 17 -18.62 -10.16 -10.74
C ASN A 17 -19.21 -11.01 -9.61
N SER A 18 -18.38 -11.49 -8.68
CA SER A 18 -18.82 -12.34 -7.58
C SER A 18 -19.45 -11.51 -6.45
N PRO A 19 -20.42 -12.06 -5.69
CA PRO A 19 -20.95 -11.41 -4.48
C PRO A 19 -19.85 -11.04 -3.47
N GLN A 20 -18.80 -11.87 -3.37
CA GLN A 20 -17.64 -11.62 -2.52
C GLN A 20 -16.88 -10.37 -2.96
N ARG A 21 -16.78 -10.11 -4.27
CA ARG A 21 -16.17 -8.89 -4.78
C ARG A 21 -16.99 -7.66 -4.43
N LEU A 22 -18.31 -7.71 -4.61
CA LEU A 22 -19.19 -6.59 -4.26
C LEU A 22 -19.11 -6.26 -2.76
N ALA A 23 -19.16 -7.28 -1.90
CA ALA A 23 -18.98 -7.11 -0.46
C ALA A 23 -17.58 -6.58 -0.11
N HIS A 24 -16.55 -7.06 -0.80
CA HIS A 24 -15.20 -6.55 -0.64
C HIS A 24 -15.11 -5.08 -1.05
N ASP A 25 -15.66 -4.67 -2.19
CA ASP A 25 -15.58 -3.29 -2.68
C ASP A 25 -16.30 -2.32 -1.74
N ALA A 26 -17.46 -2.72 -1.20
CA ALA A 26 -18.22 -1.95 -0.21
C ALA A 26 -17.59 -1.92 1.20
N ALA A 27 -16.65 -2.82 1.49
CA ALA A 27 -16.02 -2.89 2.82
C ALA A 27 -15.31 -1.58 3.20
N THR A 28 -15.40 -1.23 4.47
CA THR A 28 -14.69 -0.12 5.13
C THR A 28 -13.82 -0.67 6.27
N PRO A 29 -12.83 0.10 6.77
CA PRO A 29 -12.01 -0.32 7.90
C PRO A 29 -12.82 -0.69 9.15
N GLU A 30 -13.98 -0.06 9.37
CA GLU A 30 -14.86 -0.30 10.52
C GLU A 30 -15.70 -1.56 10.34
N SER A 31 -16.18 -1.83 9.12
CA SER A 31 -17.06 -2.97 8.84
C SER A 31 -16.30 -4.28 8.64
N ARG A 32 -15.10 -4.23 8.05
CA ARG A 32 -14.26 -5.39 7.74
C ARG A 32 -12.79 -5.09 7.97
N PRO A 33 -12.36 -4.86 9.23
CA PRO A 33 -10.97 -4.51 9.55
C PRO A 33 -9.96 -5.56 9.07
N ASP A 34 -10.40 -6.83 8.94
CA ASP A 34 -9.61 -7.93 8.40
C ASP A 34 -9.15 -7.73 6.95
N LEU A 35 -9.88 -6.91 6.18
CA LEU A 35 -9.57 -6.59 4.78
C LEU A 35 -8.63 -5.41 4.62
N PHE A 36 -8.16 -4.81 5.72
CA PHE A 36 -7.30 -3.65 5.67
C PHE A 36 -6.02 -3.83 6.49
N GLY A 37 -4.97 -3.17 6.04
CA GLY A 37 -3.72 -3.02 6.77
C GLY A 37 -3.13 -1.64 6.55
N GLU A 38 -1.96 -1.38 7.12
CA GLU A 38 -1.27 -0.09 6.99
C GLU A 38 -0.10 -0.21 6.01
N THR A 39 -0.06 0.68 5.02
CA THR A 39 1.14 0.89 4.20
C THR A 39 1.98 2.00 4.78
N GLN A 40 3.28 1.72 4.93
CA GLN A 40 4.27 2.69 5.35
C GLN A 40 4.95 3.30 4.14
N PHE A 41 5.15 4.61 4.13
CA PHE A 41 5.85 5.34 3.09
C PHE A 41 7.04 6.10 3.68
N CYS A 42 8.15 6.09 2.95
CA CYS A 42 9.34 6.89 3.24
C CYS A 42 9.72 7.70 2.02
N VAL A 43 9.89 9.01 2.19
CA VAL A 43 10.47 9.90 1.18
C VAL A 43 11.91 10.21 1.57
N ILE A 44 12.84 9.80 0.72
CA ILE A 44 14.29 9.95 0.91
C ILE A 44 14.87 10.47 -0.40
N GLU A 45 15.58 11.60 -0.38
CA GLU A 45 16.27 12.14 -1.56
C GLU A 45 15.37 12.24 -2.80
N ASN A 46 14.12 12.71 -2.62
CA ASN A 46 13.10 12.79 -3.67
C ASN A 46 12.71 11.44 -4.32
N ARG A 47 12.93 10.32 -3.61
CA ARG A 47 12.48 8.98 -3.99
C ARG A 47 11.45 8.50 -2.98
N LEU A 48 10.39 7.88 -3.49
CA LEU A 48 9.30 7.34 -2.68
C LEU A 48 9.49 5.84 -2.51
N PHE A 49 9.55 5.38 -1.27
CA PHE A 49 9.56 3.98 -0.90
C PHE A 49 8.28 3.64 -0.17
N ALA A 50 7.71 2.47 -0.45
CA ALA A 50 6.53 1.95 0.22
C ALA A 50 6.81 0.56 0.78
N LYS A 51 6.27 0.27 1.96
CA LYS A 51 6.20 -1.07 2.55
C LYS A 51 4.74 -1.38 2.82
N ARG A 52 4.17 -2.17 1.92
CA ARG A 52 2.80 -2.68 2.06
C ARG A 52 2.77 -3.86 3.02
N PRO A 53 1.66 -4.08 3.75
CA PRO A 53 1.49 -5.28 4.56
C PRO A 53 1.59 -6.53 3.66
N LYS A 54 2.07 -7.65 4.20
CA LYS A 54 2.13 -8.90 3.46
C LYS A 54 0.72 -9.35 3.13
N HIS A 55 0.44 -9.65 1.86
CA HIS A 55 -0.89 -10.03 1.41
C HIS A 55 -0.84 -11.02 0.25
N TYR A 56 -1.93 -11.75 0.09
CA TYR A 56 -2.10 -12.67 -1.03
C TYR A 56 -2.71 -11.97 -2.23
N THR A 57 -2.22 -12.30 -3.42
CA THR A 57 -2.70 -11.80 -4.70
C THR A 57 -3.00 -12.98 -5.63
N GLY A 58 -3.88 -12.73 -6.62
CA GLY A 58 -4.30 -13.74 -7.59
C GLY A 58 -5.51 -14.56 -7.12
N VAL A 59 -6.15 -15.26 -8.05
CA VAL A 59 -7.29 -16.13 -7.76
C VAL A 59 -6.84 -17.23 -6.80
N ILE A 60 -7.54 -17.39 -5.67
CA ILE A 60 -7.28 -18.44 -4.66
C ILE A 60 -5.86 -18.33 -4.05
N HIS A 61 -5.41 -17.12 -3.74
CA HIS A 61 -4.21 -16.86 -2.90
C HIS A 61 -2.89 -17.45 -3.41
N GLN A 62 -2.74 -17.65 -4.73
CA GLN A 62 -1.58 -18.32 -5.30
C GLN A 62 -0.26 -17.52 -5.23
N ARG A 63 -0.31 -16.21 -4.97
CA ARG A 63 0.88 -15.35 -4.92
C ARG A 63 0.90 -14.55 -3.62
N ALA A 64 2.09 -14.30 -3.07
CA ALA A 64 2.27 -13.40 -1.93
C ALA A 64 3.06 -12.16 -2.36
N ALA A 65 2.65 -10.99 -1.89
CA ALA A 65 3.27 -9.70 -2.14
C ALA A 65 3.39 -8.88 -0.85
N GLY A 66 4.15 -7.79 -0.89
CA GLY A 66 4.38 -6.91 0.26
C GLY A 66 5.36 -7.47 1.29
N GLY A 67 5.36 -6.89 2.49
CA GLY A 67 6.24 -7.26 3.61
C GLY A 67 7.66 -6.70 3.54
N LYS A 68 8.07 -6.15 2.40
CA LYS A 68 9.37 -5.54 2.17
C LYS A 68 9.22 -4.10 1.65
N TRP A 69 10.28 -3.32 1.80
CA TRP A 69 10.37 -2.00 1.19
C TRP A 69 10.60 -2.11 -0.31
N GLU A 70 9.82 -1.36 -1.08
CA GLU A 70 9.91 -1.28 -2.53
C GLU A 70 9.89 0.19 -2.95
N GLU A 71 10.66 0.54 -3.98
CA GLU A 71 10.59 1.87 -4.57
C GLU A 71 9.35 2.01 -5.44
N VAL A 72 8.60 3.09 -5.24
CA VAL A 72 7.41 3.42 -6.02
C VAL A 72 7.83 4.22 -7.23
N LYS A 73 7.73 3.61 -8.42
CA LYS A 73 7.92 4.31 -9.69
C LYS A 73 6.67 5.12 -10.02
N LEU A 74 6.74 6.43 -9.87
CA LEU A 74 5.65 7.34 -10.24
C LEU A 74 5.61 7.54 -11.76
N ARG A 75 4.40 7.74 -12.29
CA ARG A 75 4.23 8.12 -13.71
C ARG A 75 4.78 9.52 -13.93
N ALA A 76 5.25 9.79 -15.15
CA ALA A 76 5.73 11.11 -15.54
C ALA A 76 4.68 12.20 -15.22
N GLY A 77 5.12 13.30 -14.62
CA GLY A 77 4.26 14.43 -14.24
C GLY A 77 3.53 14.29 -12.90
N ILE A 78 3.61 13.15 -12.22
CA ILE A 78 3.04 12.99 -10.86
C ILE A 78 4.13 13.25 -9.82
N SER A 79 3.95 14.28 -8.99
CA SER A 79 4.84 14.55 -7.86
C SER A 79 4.59 13.57 -6.70
N ILE A 80 5.58 13.42 -5.82
CA ILE A 80 5.44 12.59 -4.63
C ILE A 80 4.31 13.09 -3.73
N SER A 81 4.16 14.40 -3.57
CA SER A 81 3.08 14.98 -2.76
C SER A 81 1.71 14.64 -3.33
N THR A 82 1.50 14.85 -4.65
CA THR A 82 0.23 14.52 -5.31
C THR A 82 -0.10 13.04 -5.19
N TYR A 83 0.91 12.16 -5.29
CA TYR A 83 0.71 10.73 -5.09
C TYR A 83 0.29 10.41 -3.65
N LEU A 84 1.00 10.96 -2.66
CA LEU A 84 0.72 10.73 -1.23
C LEU A 84 -0.69 11.23 -0.86
N ASP A 85 -1.09 12.40 -1.35
CA ASP A 85 -2.44 12.93 -1.17
C ASP A 85 -3.48 12.03 -1.82
N GLY A 86 -3.23 11.55 -3.05
CA GLY A 86 -4.14 10.68 -3.78
C GLY A 86 -4.37 9.31 -3.13
N VAL A 87 -3.39 8.81 -2.36
CA VAL A 87 -3.56 7.58 -1.55
C VAL A 87 -4.02 7.87 -0.12
N GLY A 88 -4.29 9.13 0.23
CA GLY A 88 -4.71 9.53 1.57
C GLY A 88 -3.64 9.31 2.65
N ALA A 89 -2.36 9.41 2.28
CA ALA A 89 -1.26 9.23 3.22
C ALA A 89 -1.19 10.39 4.21
N LYS A 90 -1.00 10.06 5.48
CA LYS A 90 -0.86 11.03 6.58
C LYS A 90 0.55 10.97 7.16
N PRO A 91 1.13 12.09 7.59
CA PRO A 91 2.39 12.08 8.31
C PRO A 91 2.30 11.14 9.52
N ALA A 92 3.32 10.32 9.70
CA ALA A 92 3.36 9.32 10.77
C ALA A 92 4.80 9.09 11.21
N ASP A 93 4.97 8.63 12.45
CA ASP A 93 6.27 8.16 12.92
C ASP A 93 6.20 6.68 13.27
N PHE A 94 7.07 5.90 12.63
CA PHE A 94 7.19 4.46 12.82
C PHE A 94 8.65 4.03 12.78
N LYS A 95 8.96 2.88 13.38
CA LYS A 95 10.31 2.27 13.30
C LYS A 95 10.48 1.52 11.98
N GLY A 96 11.67 1.63 11.39
CA GLY A 96 12.03 0.95 10.14
C GLY A 96 12.18 1.89 8.95
N LEU A 97 13.07 1.51 8.02
CA LEU A 97 13.54 2.34 6.91
C LEU A 97 13.81 1.43 5.70
N PRO A 98 13.66 1.90 4.44
CA PRO A 98 14.15 1.17 3.28
C PRO A 98 15.67 0.99 3.35
N ARG A 99 16.16 -0.18 2.93
CA ARG A 99 17.61 -0.40 2.78
C ARG A 99 18.05 0.31 1.49
N LEU A 100 18.72 1.44 1.64
CA LEU A 100 19.36 2.11 0.51
C LEU A 100 20.61 1.28 0.15
N VAL A 101 20.50 0.46 -0.89
CA VAL A 101 21.70 -0.15 -1.47
C VAL A 101 22.45 1.00 -2.13
N ARG A 102 23.58 1.42 -1.55
CA ARG A 102 24.51 2.33 -2.24
C ARG A 102 24.96 1.59 -3.50
N GLN A 103 24.59 2.11 -4.67
CA GLN A 103 25.20 1.72 -5.94
C GLN A 103 26.60 2.30 -6.02
#